data_AF-A0A920AAH2-F1
#
_entry.id   AF-A0A920AAH2-F1
#
_cell.length_a   1.000
_cell.length_b   1.000
_cell.length_c   1.000
_cell.angle_alpha   90.00
_cell.angle_beta   90.00
_cell.angle_gamma   90.00
#
_symmetry.space_group_name_H-M   'P 1'
#
loop_
_entity.id
_entity.type
_entity.pdbx_description
1 polymer ?
#
loop_
_entity_poly.entity_id
_entity_poly.type
_entity_poly.pdbx_seq_one_letter_code
_entity_poly.pdbx_strand_id
1 'polypeptide(L)'
;MERKNDAEAVHAKLNEQTFVIIRQSGDTGQLYGSVTTRDIASQLSDEGFSVERNQISLEMPIKNLGLHNVSVTLHPEVTSTVVVNVARTEEEAGRQAAGEDVTAEQQAGRTKSRRMWKKFSTRAWKLS
;
A
#
# COMPACT_ATOMS: atom_id res chain seq x y z
N MET A 1 -7.98 25.17 12.89
CA MET A 1 -7.36 24.89 11.57
C MET A 1 -6.10 24.03 11.68
N GLU A 2 -5.47 23.89 12.85
CA GLU A 2 -4.21 23.14 13.03
C GLU A 2 -4.32 21.63 12.70
N ARG A 3 -5.45 20.98 13.00
CA ARG A 3 -5.66 19.55 12.71
C ARG A 3 -5.69 19.21 11.21
N LYS A 4 -6.12 20.14 10.36
CA LYS A 4 -6.13 19.93 8.90
C LYS A 4 -4.70 19.96 8.34
N ASN A 5 -3.89 20.91 8.79
CA ASN A 5 -2.52 21.08 8.33
C ASN A 5 -1.61 19.89 8.75
N ASP A 6 -1.82 19.37 9.97
CA ASP A 6 -1.14 18.15 10.43
C ASP A 6 -1.55 16.92 9.60
N ALA A 7 -2.85 16.78 9.31
CA ALA A 7 -3.36 15.71 8.46
C ALA A 7 -2.83 15.80 7.01
N GLU A 8 -2.66 17.01 6.45
CA GLU A 8 -2.05 17.21 5.13
C GLU A 8 -0.55 16.85 5.12
N ALA A 9 0.18 17.16 6.20
CA ALA A 9 1.58 16.77 6.35
C ALA A 9 1.73 15.25 6.44
N VAL A 10 0.83 14.57 7.16
CA VAL A 10 0.78 13.10 7.24
C VAL A 10 0.33 12.50 5.89
N HIS A 11 -0.63 13.13 5.20
CA HIS A 11 -1.05 12.73 3.87
C HIS A 11 0.11 12.72 2.87
N ALA A 12 0.89 13.80 2.82
CA ALA A 12 2.03 13.90 1.92
C ALA A 12 3.08 12.81 2.15
N LYS A 13 3.17 12.28 3.39
CA LYS A 13 4.07 11.19 3.73
C LYS A 13 3.48 9.83 3.39
N LEU A 14 2.21 9.59 3.74
CA LEU A 14 1.56 8.29 3.53
C LEU A 14 1.15 8.03 2.09
N ASN A 15 0.82 9.08 1.33
CA ASN A 15 0.28 8.93 -0.01
C ASN A 15 1.29 8.25 -0.93
N GLU A 16 0.86 7.18 -1.60
CA GLU A 16 1.69 6.36 -2.50
C GLU A 16 2.87 5.64 -1.83
N GLN A 17 2.91 5.59 -0.48
CA GLN A 17 3.88 4.73 0.21
C GLN A 17 3.49 3.26 0.12
N THR A 18 4.52 2.43 0.03
CA THR A 18 4.39 0.98 -0.01
C THR A 18 4.84 0.39 1.30
N PHE A 19 3.94 -0.35 1.95
CA PHE A 19 4.17 -1.01 3.23
C PHE A 19 4.24 -2.51 3.03
N VAL A 20 5.35 -3.12 3.46
CA VAL A 20 5.56 -4.56 3.31
C VAL A 20 5.05 -5.28 4.54
N ILE A 21 4.10 -6.19 4.35
CA ILE A 21 3.58 -7.06 5.42
C ILE A 21 3.99 -8.49 5.09
N ILE A 22 4.84 -9.06 5.95
CA ILE A 22 5.31 -10.43 5.80
C ILE A 22 4.36 -11.40 6.49
N ARG A 23 3.75 -12.31 5.72
CA ARG A 23 2.89 -13.37 6.25
C ARG A 23 3.10 -14.69 5.53
N GLN A 24 2.87 -15.77 6.28
CA GLN A 24 2.92 -17.13 5.76
C GLN A 24 1.73 -17.37 4.81
N SER A 25 2.02 -17.93 3.63
CA SER A 25 1.04 -18.35 2.63
C SER A 25 1.35 -19.75 2.12
N GLY A 26 0.34 -20.42 1.60
CA GLY A 26 0.49 -21.65 0.83
C GLY A 26 1.05 -21.39 -0.57
N ASP A 27 1.40 -22.47 -1.26
CA ASP A 27 2.05 -22.46 -2.57
C ASP A 27 1.26 -21.73 -3.67
N THR A 28 -0.07 -21.67 -3.53
CA THR A 28 -0.98 -21.00 -4.47
C THR A 28 -1.09 -19.48 -4.23
N GLY A 29 -0.29 -18.90 -3.32
CA GLY A 29 -0.35 -17.47 -3.00
C GLY A 29 -1.49 -17.07 -2.07
N GLN A 30 -2.21 -18.04 -1.51
CA GLN A 30 -3.23 -17.80 -0.48
C GLN A 30 -2.58 -17.76 0.90
N LEU A 31 -2.89 -16.73 1.69
CA LEU A 31 -2.43 -16.58 3.07
C LEU A 31 -3.08 -17.64 3.97
N TYR A 32 -2.31 -18.20 4.91
CA TYR A 32 -2.86 -19.09 5.95
C TYR A 32 -3.79 -18.36 6.93
N GLY A 33 -3.69 -17.03 6.97
CA GLY A 33 -4.56 -16.15 7.74
C GLY A 33 -5.18 -15.05 6.88
N SER A 34 -5.49 -13.93 7.50
CA SER A 34 -5.97 -12.74 6.81
C SER A 34 -5.26 -11.50 7.35
N VAL A 35 -4.85 -10.62 6.45
CA VAL A 35 -4.39 -9.28 6.82
C VAL A 35 -5.64 -8.41 6.96
N THR A 36 -5.84 -7.89 8.16
CA THR A 36 -7.00 -7.05 8.52
C THR A 36 -6.58 -5.60 8.69
N THR A 37 -7.55 -4.69 8.85
CA THR A 37 -7.25 -3.28 9.19
C THR A 37 -6.45 -3.14 10.48
N ARG A 38 -6.53 -4.11 11.41
CA ARG A 38 -5.69 -4.13 12.61
C ARG A 38 -4.21 -4.35 12.30
N ASP A 39 -3.89 -5.31 11.43
CA ASP A 39 -2.51 -5.59 11.01
C ASP A 39 -1.92 -4.37 10.29
N ILE A 40 -2.69 -3.75 9.39
CA ILE A 40 -2.26 -2.55 8.64
C ILE A 40 -2.07 -1.37 9.61
N ALA A 41 -2.97 -1.16 10.56
CA ALA A 41 -2.83 -0.10 11.56
C ALA A 41 -1.60 -0.29 12.45
N SER A 42 -1.29 -1.53 12.83
CA SER A 42 -0.06 -1.84 13.58
C SER A 42 1.16 -1.48 12.74
N GLN A 43 1.23 -1.97 11.50
CA GLN A 43 2.36 -1.71 10.60
C GLN A 43 2.60 -0.20 10.40
N LEU A 44 1.53 0.56 10.17
CA LEU A 44 1.61 2.02 10.05
C LEU A 44 2.11 2.68 11.34
N SER A 45 1.69 2.16 12.50
CA SER A 45 2.14 2.64 13.82
C SER A 45 3.61 2.34 14.07
N ASP A 46 4.09 1.16 13.65
CA ASP A 46 5.49 0.77 13.71
C ASP A 46 6.39 1.70 12.86
N GLU A 47 5.87 2.23 11.75
CA GLU A 47 6.55 3.24 10.92
C GLU A 47 6.40 4.67 11.43
N GLY A 48 5.75 4.85 12.58
CA GLY A 48 5.60 6.15 13.26
C GLY A 48 4.36 6.94 12.83
N PHE A 49 3.42 6.33 12.12
CA PHE A 49 2.13 6.92 11.80
C PHE A 49 1.05 6.44 12.77
N SER A 50 0.53 7.32 13.61
CA SER A 50 -0.56 6.99 14.54
C SER A 50 -1.91 6.89 13.82
N VAL A 51 -2.12 5.83 13.04
CA VAL A 51 -3.37 5.55 12.30
C VAL A 51 -4.18 4.49 13.04
N GLU A 52 -5.45 4.77 13.31
CA GLU A 52 -6.36 3.80 13.91
C GLU A 52 -7.05 2.92 12.87
N ARG A 53 -7.44 1.70 13.27
CA ARG A 53 -8.20 0.76 12.41
C ARG A 53 -9.49 1.35 11.82
N ASN A 54 -10.10 2.32 12.49
CA ASN A 54 -11.34 2.96 12.05
C ASN A 54 -11.11 3.97 10.92
N GLN A 55 -9.88 4.44 10.76
CA GLN A 55 -9.46 5.34 9.68
C GLN A 55 -9.14 4.57 8.40
N ILE A 56 -8.94 3.26 8.48
CA ILE A 56 -8.56 2.41 7.35
C ILE A 56 -9.83 1.86 6.72
N SER A 57 -10.01 2.13 5.42
CA SER A 57 -11.10 1.57 4.64
C SER A 57 -10.63 0.30 3.95
N LEU A 58 -11.16 -0.84 4.40
CA LEU A 58 -10.91 -2.14 3.82
C LEU A 58 -12.24 -2.91 3.77
N GLU A 59 -12.76 -3.13 2.56
CA GLU A 59 -14.05 -3.81 2.35
C GLU A 59 -13.97 -5.30 2.68
N MET A 60 -12.84 -5.93 2.36
CA MET A 60 -12.60 -7.35 2.58
C MET A 60 -11.20 -7.58 3.14
N PRO A 61 -11.03 -8.48 4.13
CA PRO A 61 -9.72 -8.88 4.60
C PRO A 61 -8.86 -9.45 3.45
N ILE A 62 -7.58 -9.08 3.43
CA ILE A 62 -6.64 -9.54 2.39
C ILE A 62 -6.23 -10.97 2.72
N LYS A 63 -6.44 -11.89 1.76
CA LYS A 63 -6.15 -13.33 1.89
C LYS A 63 -5.16 -13.84 0.84
N ASN A 64 -4.59 -12.95 0.05
CA ASN A 64 -3.72 -13.28 -1.07
C ASN A 64 -2.46 -12.42 -1.00
N LEU A 65 -1.34 -13.00 -1.43
CA LEU A 65 -0.10 -12.26 -1.65
C LEU A 65 -0.28 -11.22 -2.76
N GLY A 66 0.56 -10.19 -2.73
CA GLY A 66 0.64 -9.15 -3.76
C GLY A 66 0.35 -7.75 -3.23
N LEU A 67 0.16 -6.82 -4.17
CA LEU A 67 -0.01 -5.39 -3.92
C LEU A 67 -1.50 -5.04 -3.78
N HIS A 68 -1.87 -4.51 -2.63
CA HIS A 68 -3.25 -4.14 -2.30
C HIS A 68 -3.33 -2.64 -2.00
N ASN A 69 -4.17 -1.91 -2.74
CA ASN A 69 -4.38 -0.50 -2.47
C ASN A 69 -5.40 -0.34 -1.33
N VAL A 70 -5.02 0.38 -0.28
CA VAL A 70 -5.85 0.63 0.89
C VAL A 70 -6.01 2.13 1.10
N SER A 71 -7.22 2.59 1.35
CA SER A 71 -7.47 4.01 1.63
C SER A 71 -7.50 4.27 3.13
N VAL A 72 -6.85 5.36 3.54
CA VAL A 72 -6.72 5.79 4.93
C VAL A 72 -7.27 7.20 5.06
N THR A 73 -8.36 7.34 5.80
CA THR A 73 -9.02 8.61 6.10
C THR A 73 -8.39 9.24 7.33
N LEU A 74 -7.49 10.20 7.12
CA LEU A 74 -6.80 10.91 8.22
C LEU A 74 -7.71 11.99 8.82
N HIS A 75 -8.48 12.66 7.98
CA HIS A 75 -9.43 13.71 8.35
C HIS A 75 -10.66 13.62 7.42
N PRO A 76 -11.85 14.12 7.80
CA PRO A 76 -13.05 14.11 6.93
C PRO A 76 -12.88 14.78 5.55
N GLU A 77 -11.83 15.57 5.36
CA GLU A 77 -11.50 16.21 4.08
C GLU A 77 -10.18 15.70 3.47
N VAL A 78 -9.46 14.79 4.16
CA VAL A 78 -8.13 14.31 3.76
C VAL A 78 -8.09 12.79 3.83
N THR A 79 -8.04 12.17 2.65
CA THR A 79 -7.89 10.71 2.48
C THR A 79 -6.60 10.42 1.72
N SER A 80 -5.80 9.50 2.24
CA SER A 80 -4.57 9.01 1.62
C SER A 80 -4.79 7.62 1.04
N THR A 81 -4.08 7.28 -0.03
CA THR A 81 -4.05 5.90 -0.54
C THR A 81 -2.66 5.33 -0.31
N VAL A 82 -2.60 4.18 0.35
CA VAL A 82 -1.36 3.46 0.65
C VAL A 82 -1.35 2.13 -0.09
N VAL A 83 -0.17 1.64 -0.45
CA VAL A 83 0.00 0.33 -1.10
C VAL A 83 0.48 -0.65 -0.05
N VAL A 84 -0.29 -1.70 0.20
CA VAL A 84 0.09 -2.78 1.12
C VAL A 84 0.62 -3.95 0.28
N ASN A 85 1.92 -4.18 0.35
CA ASN A 85 2.59 -5.29 -0.29
C ASN A 85 2.66 -6.49 0.64
N VAL A 86 1.91 -7.55 0.34
CA VAL A 86 1.88 -8.77 1.15
C VAL A 86 2.76 -9.84 0.52
N ALA A 87 3.83 -10.23 1.21
CA ALA A 87 4.82 -11.20 0.72
C ALA A 87 5.19 -12.25 1.78
N ARG A 88 5.83 -13.35 1.35
CA ARG A 88 6.36 -14.37 2.28
C ARG A 88 7.71 -14.00 2.87
N THR A 89 8.50 -13.22 2.14
CA THR A 89 9.84 -12.77 2.53
C THR A 89 10.08 -11.34 2.05
N GLU A 90 11.01 -10.63 2.70
CA GLU A 90 11.39 -9.27 2.31
C GLU A 90 12.03 -9.24 0.91
N GLU A 91 12.75 -10.30 0.54
CA GLU A 91 13.36 -10.43 -0.79
C GLU A 91 12.29 -10.56 -1.89
N GLU A 92 11.23 -11.33 -1.63
CA GLU A 92 10.09 -11.48 -2.54
C GLU A 92 9.25 -10.20 -2.61
N ALA A 93 9.12 -9.46 -1.51
CA ALA A 93 8.51 -8.13 -1.49
C ALA A 93 9.26 -7.13 -2.39
N GLY A 94 10.60 -7.16 -2.35
CA GLY A 94 11.45 -6.34 -3.22
C GLY A 94 11.28 -6.67 -4.71
N ARG A 95 11.15 -7.96 -5.05
CA ARG A 95 10.90 -8.41 -6.44
C ARG A 95 9.52 -7.98 -6.94
N GLN A 96 8.50 -8.05 -6.09
CA GLN A 96 7.15 -7.57 -6.39
C GLN A 96 7.13 -6.03 -6.58
N ALA A 97 7.88 -5.29 -5.78
CA ALA A 97 8.03 -3.83 -5.94
C ALA A 97 8.80 -3.44 -7.21
N ALA A 98 9.74 -4.28 -7.66
CA ALA A 98 10.51 -4.09 -8.89
C ALA A 98 9.72 -4.42 -10.18
N GLY A 99 8.48 -4.89 -10.06
CA GLY A 99 7.61 -5.19 -11.21
C GLY A 99 7.80 -6.59 -11.80
N GLU A 100 8.44 -7.51 -11.08
CA GLU A 100 8.49 -8.92 -11.44
C GLU A 100 7.25 -9.62 -10.87
N ASP A 101 6.28 -9.91 -11.75
CA ASP A 101 4.95 -10.41 -11.43
C ASP A 101 5.01 -11.90 -11.08
N VAL A 102 5.21 -12.24 -9.80
CA VAL A 102 5.30 -13.64 -9.33
C VAL A 102 3.96 -14.30 -8.98
N THR A 103 2.83 -13.60 -9.13
CA THR A 103 1.49 -14.22 -8.99
C THR A 103 0.49 -13.46 -9.85
N ALA A 104 0.70 -13.53 -11.16
CA ALA A 104 -0.27 -13.06 -12.13
C ALA A 104 -1.54 -13.91 -12.05
N GLU A 105 -2.67 -13.22 -12.22
CA GLU A 105 -4.05 -13.70 -12.44
C GLU A 105 -4.95 -13.74 -11.18
N GLN A 106 -6.09 -13.02 -11.26
CA GLN A 106 -7.27 -12.96 -10.35
C GLN A 106 -7.18 -11.86 -9.26
N GLN A 107 -7.89 -10.72 -9.27
CA GLN A 107 -9.16 -10.33 -9.89
C GLN A 107 -9.24 -8.80 -10.11
N ALA A 108 -9.89 -8.43 -11.21
CA ALA A 108 -10.16 -7.08 -11.62
C ALA A 108 -11.15 -6.34 -10.70
N GLY A 109 -10.72 -5.19 -10.19
CA GLY A 109 -11.54 -4.22 -9.42
C GLY A 109 -11.28 -2.77 -9.82
N ARG A 110 -11.14 -2.52 -11.13
CA ARG A 110 -11.52 -1.27 -11.83
C ARG A 110 -11.54 0.03 -11.00
N THR A 111 -10.39 0.61 -10.66
CA THR A 111 -10.29 2.09 -10.59
C THR A 111 -9.07 2.58 -11.37
N LYS A 112 -9.40 3.33 -12.42
CA LYS A 112 -8.50 3.81 -13.47
C LYS A 112 -7.51 4.83 -12.93
N SER A 113 -6.22 4.62 -13.20
CA SER A 113 -5.34 5.61 -13.88
C SER A 113 -3.92 5.02 -13.93
N ARG A 114 -3.57 4.23 -14.94
CA ARG A 114 -3.14 4.73 -16.27
C ARG A 114 -2.74 6.21 -16.30
N ARG A 115 -1.90 6.70 -15.39
CA ARG A 115 -1.23 8.00 -15.54
C ARG A 115 -0.02 8.25 -14.62
N MET A 116 0.80 7.26 -14.27
CA MET A 116 2.12 7.61 -13.72
C MET A 116 3.30 6.70 -14.08
N TRP A 117 3.19 5.88 -15.12
CA TRP A 117 4.38 5.33 -15.79
C TRP A 117 5.10 6.35 -16.71
N LYS A 118 4.75 7.64 -16.64
CA LYS A 118 5.35 8.69 -17.49
C LYS A 118 5.99 9.87 -16.76
N LYS A 119 6.15 9.84 -15.44
CA LYS A 119 6.90 10.88 -14.71
C LYS A 119 8.24 10.44 -14.09
N PHE A 120 8.52 9.13 -14.03
CA PHE A 120 9.86 8.62 -13.71
C PHE A 120 10.79 8.50 -14.93
N SER A 121 10.33 8.81 -16.14
CA SER A 121 11.12 8.77 -17.38
C SER A 121 11.21 10.14 -18.08
N THR A 122 11.40 11.20 -17.32
CA THR A 122 11.86 12.49 -17.86
C THR A 122 12.59 13.29 -16.79
N ARG A 123 13.84 12.93 -16.46
CA ARG A 123 14.92 13.82 -15.99
C ARG A 123 16.17 13.02 -15.59
N ALA A 124 16.79 12.36 -16.56
CA ALA A 124 18.23 12.04 -16.49
C ALA A 124 18.73 11.70 -17.89
N TRP A 125 18.63 12.65 -18.83
CA TRP A 125 19.45 12.72 -20.06
C TRP A 125 19.25 14.12 -20.65
N LYS A 126 19.96 15.11 -20.09
CA LYS A 126 20.42 16.30 -20.81
C LYS A 126 21.48 17.01 -19.96
N LEU A 127 22.75 16.79 -20.25
CA LEU A 127 23.85 17.77 -20.26
C LEU A 127 25.17 17.05 -20.62
N SER A 128 25.38 16.86 -21.92
CA SER A 128 26.63 17.12 -22.62
C SER A 128 26.28 17.95 -23.85
#